data_AF-A0A3D2C2F0-F1
#
_entry.id   AF-A0A3D2C2F0-F1
#
_cell.length_a   1.000
_cell.length_b   1.000
_cell.length_c   1.000
_cell.angle_alpha   90.00
_cell.angle_beta   90.00
_cell.angle_gamma   90.00
#
_symmetry.space_group_name_H-M   'P 1'
#
loop_
_entity.id
_entity.type
_entity.pdbx_description
1 polymer ?
#
loop_
_entity_poly.entity_id
_entity_poly.type
_entity_poly.pdbx_seq_one_letter_code
_entity_poly.pdbx_strand_id
1 'polypeptide(L)'
;DTDGDGFGDEDRSLDACALPSGYVDRAEDCDDDNGAVNPDSVEVCDDIDNDCDSRIDDDDDDVDPSTFRDFYADGDRDGYGTGEVAESACSTPDGYADTNDDCNDDNAD
;
A
#
# COMPACT_ATOMS: atom_id res chain seq x y z
N ASP A 1 3.00 19.04 -9.76
CA ASP A 1 2.97 18.47 -11.10
C ASP A 1 4.36 18.38 -11.72
N THR A 2 5.35 18.00 -10.92
CA THR A 2 6.70 17.70 -11.44
C THR A 2 6.67 16.39 -12.26
N ASP A 3 5.81 15.45 -11.88
CA ASP A 3 5.57 14.16 -12.52
C ASP A 3 4.44 14.14 -13.57
N GLY A 4 3.51 15.11 -13.55
CA GLY A 4 2.50 15.29 -14.58
C GLY A 4 1.18 14.56 -14.34
N ASP A 5 0.84 14.24 -13.09
CA ASP A 5 -0.39 13.54 -12.71
C ASP A 5 -1.60 14.47 -12.45
N GLY A 6 -1.38 15.78 -12.40
CA GLY A 6 -2.42 16.78 -12.17
C GLY A 6 -2.59 17.23 -10.72
N PHE A 7 -1.77 16.72 -9.81
CA PHE A 7 -1.60 17.16 -8.44
C PHE A 7 -0.23 17.81 -8.27
N GLY A 8 0.03 18.45 -7.14
CA GLY A 8 1.31 19.09 -6.91
C GLY A 8 1.59 19.29 -5.45
N ASP A 9 2.86 19.56 -5.15
CA ASP A 9 3.37 19.69 -3.79
C ASP A 9 2.89 20.97 -3.08
N GLU A 10 2.21 20.83 -1.94
CA GLU A 10 1.74 21.95 -1.11
C GLU A 10 2.87 22.86 -0.58
N ASP A 11 4.06 22.29 -0.34
CA ASP A 11 5.24 23.02 0.13
C ASP A 11 5.88 23.85 -0.99
N ARG A 12 5.46 23.66 -2.25
CA ARG A 12 6.01 24.31 -3.45
C ARG A 12 5.00 25.15 -4.20
N SER A 13 4.23 25.94 -3.44
CA SER A 13 3.25 26.89 -3.99
C SER A 13 3.87 28.20 -4.52
N LEU A 14 3.19 28.80 -5.51
CA LEU A 14 3.53 30.09 -6.08
C LEU A 14 2.29 31.00 -6.16
N ASP A 15 2.35 32.15 -5.49
CA ASP A 15 1.31 33.18 -5.61
C ASP A 15 1.33 33.81 -7.02
N ALA A 16 0.27 33.55 -7.80
CA ALA A 16 0.09 34.10 -9.13
C ALA A 16 -1.38 34.47 -9.41
N CYS A 17 -1.62 35.47 -10.27
CA CYS A 17 -2.98 35.87 -10.65
C CYS A 17 -3.66 34.93 -11.67
N ALA A 18 -2.88 34.03 -12.28
CA ALA A 18 -3.32 33.00 -13.21
C ALA A 18 -2.41 31.79 -13.06
N LEU A 19 -2.92 30.59 -13.35
CA LEU A 19 -2.18 29.33 -13.23
C LEU A 19 -0.92 29.36 -14.11
N PRO A 20 0.29 29.34 -13.52
CA PRO A 20 1.53 29.30 -14.27
C PRO A 20 1.70 27.98 -15.02
N SER A 21 2.48 27.97 -16.10
CA SER A 21 2.81 26.73 -16.80
C SER A 21 3.62 25.80 -15.88
N GLY A 22 3.22 24.53 -15.80
CA GLY A 22 3.87 23.53 -14.92
C GLY A 22 3.42 23.57 -13.46
N TYR A 23 2.33 24.29 -13.16
CA TYR A 23 1.67 24.28 -11.85
C TYR A 23 0.22 23.81 -12.04
N VAL A 24 -0.33 23.23 -10.99
CA VAL A 24 -1.74 22.84 -10.87
C VAL A 24 -2.38 23.54 -9.67
N ASP A 25 -3.71 23.48 -9.57
CA ASP A 25 -4.48 24.08 -8.47
C ASP A 25 -4.91 23.05 -7.40
N ARG A 26 -4.42 21.81 -7.52
CA ARG A 26 -4.57 20.72 -6.54
C ARG A 26 -3.21 20.48 -5.89
N ALA A 27 -3.15 20.58 -4.57
CA ALA A 27 -1.91 20.64 -3.80
C ALA A 27 -1.67 19.39 -2.94
N GLU A 28 -2.49 18.36 -3.12
CA GLU A 28 -2.58 17.20 -2.23
C GLU A 28 -1.67 16.02 -2.65
N ASP A 29 -0.60 16.31 -3.40
CA ASP A 29 0.39 15.32 -3.84
C ASP A 29 1.43 15.05 -2.75
N CYS A 30 1.55 13.81 -2.31
CA CYS A 30 2.50 13.36 -1.30
C CYS A 30 3.85 12.90 -1.90
N ASP A 31 3.96 12.68 -3.21
CA ASP A 31 5.20 12.35 -3.93
C ASP A 31 5.22 12.93 -5.36
N ASP A 32 5.53 14.23 -5.47
CA ASP A 32 5.59 14.99 -6.74
C ASP A 32 6.65 14.49 -7.75
N ASP A 33 7.44 13.48 -7.39
CA ASP A 33 8.37 12.79 -8.30
C ASP A 33 7.77 11.49 -8.89
N ASN A 34 6.56 11.08 -8.50
CA ASN A 34 5.94 9.81 -8.85
C ASN A 34 4.43 9.91 -9.15
N GLY A 35 4.07 10.07 -10.43
CA GLY A 35 2.67 10.29 -10.84
C GLY A 35 1.72 9.09 -10.70
N ALA A 36 2.13 8.04 -10.00
CA ALA A 36 1.25 6.97 -9.52
C ALA A 36 0.88 7.12 -8.03
N VAL A 37 1.35 8.19 -7.38
CA VAL A 37 1.12 8.49 -5.96
C VAL A 37 0.43 9.85 -5.88
N ASN A 38 -0.89 9.85 -5.71
CA ASN A 38 -1.72 11.05 -5.62
C ASN A 38 -3.14 10.72 -5.15
N PRO A 39 -3.95 11.70 -4.73
CA PRO A 39 -5.31 11.50 -4.22
C PRO A 39 -6.32 10.78 -5.10
N ASP A 40 -6.06 10.64 -6.40
CA ASP A 40 -6.94 9.91 -7.32
C ASP A 40 -6.42 8.49 -7.61
N SER A 41 -5.29 8.08 -7.02
CA SER A 41 -4.69 6.76 -7.17
C SER A 41 -5.40 5.72 -6.33
N VAL A 42 -5.14 4.45 -6.65
CA VAL A 42 -5.69 3.30 -5.91
C VAL A 42 -4.59 2.80 -5.00
N GLU A 43 -4.89 2.67 -3.72
CA GLU A 43 -3.99 2.05 -2.75
C GLU A 43 -3.75 0.57 -3.09
N VAL A 44 -2.49 0.14 -3.07
CA VAL A 44 -2.06 -1.23 -3.35
C VAL A 44 -1.05 -1.70 -2.32
N CYS A 45 -0.98 -3.01 -2.08
CA CYS A 45 0.00 -3.58 -1.14
C CYS A 45 1.46 -3.42 -1.61
N ASP A 46 2.10 -2.28 -1.36
CA ASP A 46 3.48 -1.99 -1.75
C ASP A 46 4.30 -1.15 -0.76
N ASP A 47 3.81 -1.01 0.48
CA ASP A 47 4.39 -0.21 1.56
C ASP A 47 4.45 1.32 1.27
N ILE A 48 3.65 1.83 0.33
CA ILE A 48 3.54 3.25 -0.05
C ILE A 48 2.10 3.71 0.10
N ASP A 49 1.89 4.89 0.69
CA ASP A 49 0.61 5.62 0.63
C ASP A 49 0.41 6.12 -0.81
N ASN A 50 -0.28 5.35 -1.65
CA ASN A 50 -0.47 5.67 -3.06
C ASN A 50 -1.53 6.74 -3.26
N ASP A 51 -2.53 6.82 -2.37
CA ASP A 51 -3.65 7.75 -2.51
C ASP A 51 -3.55 9.01 -1.63
N CYS A 52 -2.40 9.20 -0.97
CA CYS A 52 -2.06 10.37 -0.16
C CYS A 52 -3.08 10.67 0.96
N ASP A 53 -3.76 9.66 1.51
CA ASP A 53 -4.73 9.82 2.59
C ASP A 53 -4.12 9.64 4.00
N SER A 54 -2.80 9.42 4.07
CA SER A 54 -2.00 9.11 5.26
C SER A 54 -2.24 7.74 5.89
N ARG A 55 -2.81 6.81 5.15
CA ARG A 55 -2.87 5.38 5.46
C ARG A 55 -1.98 4.62 4.48
N ILE A 56 -1.53 3.45 4.89
CA ILE A 56 -0.65 2.61 4.09
C ILE A 56 -1.16 1.19 4.23
N ASP A 57 -1.39 0.52 3.10
CA ASP A 57 -1.67 -0.91 3.01
C ASP A 57 -2.77 -1.37 4.00
N ASP A 58 -2.43 -2.17 5.01
CA ASP A 58 -3.37 -2.75 5.99
C ASP A 58 -4.02 -1.70 6.90
N ASP A 59 -3.45 -0.48 6.99
CA ASP A 59 -4.05 0.64 7.72
C ASP A 59 -5.10 1.40 6.87
N ASP A 60 -5.21 1.07 5.57
CA ASP A 60 -6.18 1.64 4.62
C ASP A 60 -7.36 0.70 4.35
N ASP A 61 -8.58 1.25 4.46
CA ASP A 61 -9.82 0.52 4.19
C ASP A 61 -10.15 0.44 2.68
N ASP A 62 -9.54 1.30 1.84
CA ASP A 62 -9.79 1.43 0.40
C ASP A 62 -8.74 0.71 -0.48
N VAL A 63 -7.78 0.00 0.12
CA VAL A 63 -6.75 -0.82 -0.56
C VAL A 63 -7.35 -1.84 -1.54
N ASP A 64 -6.74 -1.99 -2.73
CA ASP A 64 -7.17 -2.95 -3.74
C ASP A 64 -6.94 -4.40 -3.25
N PRO A 65 -8.00 -5.17 -2.96
CA PRO A 65 -7.87 -6.54 -2.46
C PRO A 65 -7.26 -7.49 -3.49
N SER A 66 -7.16 -7.09 -4.77
CA SER A 66 -6.48 -7.87 -5.80
C SER A 66 -4.97 -7.95 -5.61
N THR A 67 -4.42 -7.08 -4.77
CA THR A 67 -3.00 -7.02 -4.42
C THR A 67 -2.66 -7.75 -3.11
N PHE A 68 -3.68 -8.27 -2.42
CA PHE A 68 -3.50 -9.01 -1.17
C PHE A 68 -2.73 -10.32 -1.39
N ARG A 69 -1.98 -10.72 -0.36
CA ARG A 69 -1.33 -12.01 -0.28
C ARG A 69 -2.15 -12.95 0.59
N ASP A 70 -2.16 -14.22 0.22
CA ASP A 70 -2.79 -15.27 1.01
C ASP A 70 -1.85 -15.75 2.12
N PHE A 71 -2.40 -15.87 3.33
CA PHE A 71 -1.68 -16.33 4.52
C PHE A 71 -2.32 -17.59 5.10
N TYR A 72 -1.45 -18.43 5.67
CA TYR A 72 -1.77 -19.74 6.22
C TYR A 72 -1.49 -19.71 7.72
N ALA A 73 -2.31 -20.39 8.53
CA ALA A 73 -2.09 -20.44 9.97
C ALA A 73 -0.73 -21.08 10.27
N ASP A 74 0.03 -20.47 11.17
CA ASP A 74 1.35 -20.92 11.61
C ASP A 74 1.33 -21.04 13.13
N GLY A 75 0.97 -22.25 13.59
CA GLY A 75 0.69 -22.54 15.00
C GLY A 75 1.92 -22.47 15.90
N ASP A 76 3.09 -22.85 15.38
CA ASP A 76 4.33 -22.94 16.13
C ASP A 76 5.35 -21.83 15.81
N ARG A 77 5.02 -20.98 14.83
CA ARG A 77 5.69 -19.73 14.46
C ARG A 77 7.07 -19.94 13.86
N ASP A 78 7.19 -20.97 13.04
CA ASP A 78 8.44 -21.29 12.35
C ASP A 78 8.56 -20.63 10.96
N GLY A 79 7.50 -19.98 10.49
CA GLY A 79 7.43 -19.27 9.21
C GLY A 79 6.83 -20.09 8.07
N TYR A 80 6.31 -21.28 8.35
CA TYR A 80 5.59 -22.12 7.40
C TYR A 80 4.19 -22.38 7.94
N GLY A 81 3.18 -22.07 7.14
CA GLY A 81 1.80 -22.29 7.54
C GLY A 81 1.25 -23.57 6.94
N THR A 82 0.07 -23.97 7.44
CA THR A 82 -0.63 -25.16 6.95
C THR A 82 -2.06 -24.87 6.49
N GLY A 83 -2.58 -25.77 5.65
CA GLY A 83 -4.01 -25.89 5.38
C GLY A 83 -4.51 -25.09 4.17
N GLU A 84 -5.74 -24.61 4.26
CA GLU A 84 -6.33 -23.69 3.28
C GLU A 84 -5.97 -22.24 3.64
N VAL A 85 -6.13 -21.33 2.69
CA VAL A 85 -5.96 -19.89 2.93
C VAL A 85 -6.84 -19.48 4.11
N ALA A 86 -6.19 -18.98 5.17
CA ALA A 86 -6.87 -18.60 6.39
C ALA A 86 -7.26 -17.12 6.36
N GLU A 87 -6.42 -16.28 5.76
CA GLU A 87 -6.60 -14.83 5.68
C GLU A 87 -5.88 -14.27 4.45
N SER A 88 -6.35 -13.14 3.92
CA SER A 88 -5.64 -12.38 2.88
C SER A 88 -5.46 -10.94 3.36
N ALA A 89 -4.24 -10.42 3.28
CA ALA A 89 -3.86 -9.08 3.76
C ALA A 89 -2.63 -8.56 3.00
N CYS A 90 -2.20 -7.32 3.24
CA CYS A 90 -0.97 -6.79 2.67
C CYS A 90 0.26 -7.36 3.38
N SER A 91 0.29 -7.34 4.72
CA SER A 91 1.39 -7.86 5.54
C SER A 91 1.00 -9.12 6.32
N THR A 92 1.99 -9.92 6.71
CA THR A 92 1.77 -11.18 7.43
C THR A 92 1.21 -10.94 8.84
N PRO A 93 -0.01 -11.41 9.16
CA PRO A 93 -0.58 -11.26 10.50
C PRO A 93 0.15 -12.14 11.55
N ASP A 94 0.07 -11.78 12.84
CA ASP A 94 0.70 -12.58 13.93
C ASP A 94 0.11 -13.99 14.00
N GLY A 95 0.97 -15.01 13.91
CA GLY A 95 0.57 -16.42 13.90
C GLY A 95 0.18 -16.97 12.53
N TYR A 96 0.62 -16.32 11.45
CA TYR A 96 0.45 -16.79 10.07
C TYR A 96 1.77 -16.72 9.30
N ALA A 97 1.81 -17.43 8.17
CA ALA A 97 2.92 -17.47 7.23
C ALA A 97 2.43 -17.27 5.78
N ASP A 98 3.32 -16.77 4.91
CA ASP A 98 3.07 -16.51 3.48
C ASP A 98 3.32 -17.75 2.58
N THR A 99 3.66 -18.88 3.19
CA THR A 99 3.88 -20.16 2.51
C THR A 99 3.06 -21.28 3.15
N ASN A 100 2.61 -22.23 2.33
CA ASN A 100 1.81 -23.40 2.75
C ASN A 100 2.66 -24.68 2.70
N ASP A 101 3.92 -24.57 3.11
CA ASP A 101 4.89 -25.65 2.94
C ASP A 101 5.04 -26.52 4.21
N ASP A 102 4.30 -26.22 5.28
CA ASP A 102 4.31 -27.05 6.49
C ASP A 102 3.32 -28.24 6.36
N CYS A 103 3.85 -29.44 6.61
CA CYS A 103 3.08 -30.68 6.63
C CYS A 103 2.59 -31.06 8.05
N ASN A 104 3.01 -30.35 9.10
CA ASN A 104 2.65 -30.60 10.50
C ASN A 104 2.81 -29.38 11.45
N ASP A 105 1.73 -28.62 11.59
CA ASP A 105 1.50 -27.41 12.44
C ASP A 105 1.85 -27.50 13.94
N ASP A 106 2.33 -28.65 14.42
CA ASP A 106 2.68 -28.92 15.81
C ASP A 106 4.20 -29.08 16.03
N ASN A 107 5.04 -29.05 14.98
CA ASN A 107 6.50 -28.97 15.12
C ASN A 107 7.25 -28.37 13.91
N ALA A 108 8.28 -27.59 14.24
CA ALA A 108 9.18 -26.91 13.31
C ALA A 108 10.14 -27.78 12.45
N ASP A 109 9.71 -28.95 11.92
CA ASP A 109 10.53 -29.82 11.03
C ASP A 109 10.02 -29.91 9.59
#